data_AF-A0A9N8YYW7-F1
#
_entry.id   AF-A0A9N8YYW7-F1
#
_cell.length_a   1.000
_cell.length_b   1.000
_cell.length_c   1.000
_cell.angle_alpha   90.00
_cell.angle_beta   90.00
_cell.angle_gamma   90.00
#
_symmetry.space_group_name_H-M   'P 1'
#
loop_
_entity.id
_entity.type
_entity.pdbx_description
1 polymer ?
#
loop_
_entity_poly.entity_id
_entity_poly.type
_entity_poly.pdbx_seq_one_letter_code
_entity_poly.pdbx_strand_id
1 'polypeptide(L)'
;KTTLAKVLERHLTSKGHTVKYITLAHWKRTEFPDLLHNNDAFDAFWKNEIQCTWSECTKSKDPIFILIDEAQVLYNGNGSLDFWTQIKYFTDHPKNGLHVLLLSMYESQNAGSAILNDSYTPIDFINPMGLDELHLNENEFKDLTSKFIEYIDKEEDTFIMPDDMLKSVYSSTRRHPHLRMRVFDWMTNWKPTEVVVDTIFLKMAYDMVDDDSTFVVDTKTAEMQEALRRLMHSGLVTYSGRSWLQFAAPVVQIIMGQHLYAPSLTLESDVSFEAFLQTSIKHMRPSELHKSLSYGIDSQLLERAWQKAWLMAASTAIPSGHTISPDVGRIFGSSGFLDFYINGGLKWEVELMQEGRRMGDHVDCFRSTGRPNSKKLDPNVWYALYADDYSTMTIIRHGKDEMLLTLRGDDPQLFPKNR
;
A
#
# COMPACT_ATOMS: atom_id res chain seq x y z
N LYS A 1 -5.88 -16.16 -1.28
CA LYS A 1 -5.56 -17.49 -1.86
C LYS A 1 -5.41 -18.55 -0.78
N THR A 2 -4.36 -18.51 0.05
CA THR A 2 -4.17 -19.45 1.18
C THR A 2 -5.41 -19.59 2.08
N THR A 3 -6.02 -18.47 2.48
CA THR A 3 -7.26 -18.51 3.29
C THR A 3 -8.40 -19.24 2.58
N LEU A 4 -8.60 -19.00 1.28
CA LEU A 4 -9.59 -19.72 0.48
C LEU A 4 -9.29 -21.22 0.47
N ALA A 5 -8.04 -21.60 0.24
CA ALA A 5 -7.60 -22.99 0.25
C ALA A 5 -7.94 -23.67 1.57
N LYS A 6 -7.65 -23.01 2.70
CA LYS A 6 -7.92 -23.52 4.05
C LYS A 6 -9.41 -23.59 4.39
N VAL A 7 -10.20 -22.63 3.95
CA VAL A 7 -11.66 -22.67 4.12
C VAL A 7 -12.27 -23.79 3.29
N LEU A 8 -11.83 -23.93 2.03
CA LEU A 8 -12.29 -24.98 1.13
C LEU A 8 -11.88 -26.37 1.63
N GLU A 9 -10.65 -26.53 2.14
CA GLU A 9 -10.17 -27.75 2.80
C GLU A 9 -11.11 -28.18 3.93
N ARG A 10 -11.41 -27.27 4.87
CA ARG A 10 -12.32 -27.55 5.98
C ARG A 10 -13.72 -27.90 5.51
N HIS A 11 -14.26 -27.13 4.56
CA HIS A 11 -15.60 -27.34 4.01
C HIS A 11 -15.74 -28.71 3.34
N LEU A 12 -14.82 -29.06 2.44
CA LEU A 12 -14.83 -30.35 1.75
C LEU A 12 -14.63 -31.52 2.72
N THR A 13 -13.72 -31.38 3.68
CA THR A 13 -13.49 -32.38 4.73
C THR A 13 -14.76 -32.58 5.58
N SER A 14 -15.47 -31.50 5.94
CA SER A 14 -16.72 -31.58 6.70
C SER A 14 -17.84 -32.33 5.96
N LYS A 15 -17.76 -32.40 4.63
CA LYS A 15 -18.67 -33.17 3.77
C LYS A 15 -18.22 -34.62 3.57
N GLY A 16 -17.14 -35.04 4.21
CA GLY A 16 -16.60 -36.40 4.09
C GLY A 16 -15.75 -36.64 2.85
N HIS A 17 -15.31 -35.58 2.15
CA HIS A 17 -14.40 -35.73 1.02
C HIS A 17 -12.95 -35.91 1.48
N THR A 18 -12.18 -36.69 0.72
CA THR A 18 -10.73 -36.78 0.88
C THR A 18 -10.09 -35.53 0.29
N VAL A 19 -9.44 -34.73 1.13
CA VAL A 19 -8.76 -33.50 0.72
C VAL A 19 -7.26 -33.58 1.04
N LYS A 20 -6.44 -33.13 0.09
CA LYS A 20 -5.00 -33.01 0.21
C LYS A 20 -4.60 -31.57 -0.05
N TYR A 21 -4.19 -30.86 1.00
CA TYR A 21 -3.68 -29.50 0.90
C TYR A 21 -2.15 -29.51 1.01
N ILE A 22 -1.47 -28.88 0.06
CA ILE A 22 -0.02 -28.70 0.07
C ILE A 22 0.32 -27.24 -0.25
N THR A 23 1.37 -26.71 0.41
CA THR A 23 1.92 -25.39 0.09
C THR A 23 3.35 -25.54 -0.39
N LEU A 24 3.66 -24.93 -1.53
CA LEU A 24 5.01 -24.90 -2.08
C LEU A 24 5.85 -23.76 -1.52
N ALA A 25 5.28 -22.91 -0.65
CA ALA A 25 6.00 -21.82 0.01
C ALA A 25 7.18 -22.31 0.87
N HIS A 26 7.09 -23.53 1.39
CA HIS A 26 8.11 -24.12 2.26
C HIS A 26 9.18 -24.90 1.50
N TRP A 27 9.06 -25.03 0.18
CA TRP A 27 10.10 -25.71 -0.59
C TRP A 27 11.42 -24.96 -0.48
N LYS A 28 12.43 -25.66 0.03
CA LYS A 28 13.82 -25.20 0.00
C LYS A 28 14.61 -26.03 -0.98
N ARG A 29 15.26 -25.34 -1.93
CA ARG A 29 16.15 -25.96 -2.91
C ARG A 29 17.31 -26.75 -2.27
N THR A 30 17.70 -26.42 -1.04
CA THR A 30 18.72 -27.18 -0.30
C THR A 30 18.25 -28.54 0.18
N GLU A 31 16.96 -28.69 0.49
CA GLU A 31 16.37 -29.92 1.01
C GLU A 31 15.87 -30.82 -0.14
N PHE A 32 15.32 -30.21 -1.19
CA PHE A 32 14.84 -30.90 -2.39
C PHE A 32 15.38 -30.20 -3.66
N PRO A 33 16.66 -30.38 -4.01
CA PRO A 33 17.31 -29.65 -5.11
C PRO A 33 16.73 -29.98 -6.48
N ASP A 34 16.25 -31.22 -6.65
CA ASP A 34 15.76 -31.74 -7.93
C ASP A 34 14.23 -31.80 -8.01
N LEU A 35 13.50 -31.13 -7.10
CA LEU A 35 12.04 -31.17 -7.04
C LEU A 35 11.37 -30.84 -8.39
N LEU A 36 11.93 -29.89 -9.12
CA LEU A 36 11.40 -29.42 -10.41
C LEU A 36 11.84 -30.26 -11.62
N HIS A 37 12.77 -31.20 -11.42
CA HIS A 37 13.43 -31.92 -12.51
C HIS A 37 13.39 -33.44 -12.37
N ASN A 38 12.86 -33.96 -11.25
CA ASN A 38 12.83 -35.38 -10.96
C ASN A 38 11.51 -35.75 -10.26
N ASN A 39 10.74 -36.65 -10.89
CA ASN A 39 9.46 -37.12 -10.37
C ASN A 39 9.59 -37.84 -9.02
N ASP A 40 10.65 -38.60 -8.78
CA ASP A 40 10.88 -39.28 -7.51
C ASP A 40 11.17 -38.26 -6.40
N ALA A 41 11.90 -37.18 -6.72
CA ALA A 41 12.13 -36.08 -5.79
C ALA A 41 10.84 -35.30 -5.50
N PHE A 42 10.00 -35.10 -6.51
CA PHE A 42 8.67 -34.50 -6.36
C PHE A 42 7.75 -35.36 -5.48
N ASP A 43 7.66 -36.67 -5.74
CA ASP A 43 6.88 -37.61 -4.95
C ASP A 43 7.42 -37.72 -3.51
N ALA A 44 8.74 -37.66 -3.31
CA ALA A 44 9.36 -37.62 -2.00
C ALA A 44 8.99 -36.35 -1.22
N PHE A 45 8.99 -35.19 -1.87
CA PHE A 45 8.53 -33.93 -1.28
C PHE A 45 7.05 -34.02 -0.89
N TRP A 46 6.19 -34.49 -1.80
CA TRP A 46 4.76 -34.70 -1.51
C TRP A 46 4.54 -35.63 -0.32
N LYS A 47 5.26 -36.75 -0.28
CA LYS A 47 5.17 -37.70 0.83
C LYS A 47 5.64 -37.09 2.14
N ASN A 48 6.68 -36.27 2.12
CA ASN A 48 7.16 -35.54 3.29
C ASN A 48 6.09 -34.56 3.82
N GLU A 49 5.51 -33.76 2.95
CA GLU A 49 4.57 -32.69 3.33
C GLU A 49 3.19 -33.22 3.73
N ILE A 50 2.63 -34.18 2.99
CA ILE A 50 1.21 -34.58 3.11
C ILE A 50 0.99 -36.09 3.25
N GLN A 51 2.06 -36.85 3.49
CA GLN A 51 2.05 -38.30 3.77
C GLN A 51 1.44 -39.17 2.66
N CYS A 52 1.44 -38.66 1.43
CA CYS A 52 1.09 -39.41 0.22
C CYS A 52 1.84 -38.82 -0.98
N THR A 53 2.10 -39.63 -1.99
CA THR A 53 2.75 -39.16 -3.20
C THR A 53 1.75 -38.56 -4.19
N TRP A 54 2.22 -37.74 -5.13
CA TRP A 54 1.39 -37.25 -6.23
C TRP A 54 0.89 -38.42 -7.09
N SER A 55 1.77 -39.41 -7.34
CA SER A 55 1.43 -40.65 -8.03
C SER A 55 0.31 -41.45 -7.36
N GLU A 56 0.29 -41.54 -6.02
CA GLU A 56 -0.76 -42.22 -5.26
C GLU A 56 -2.09 -41.46 -5.39
N CYS A 57 -2.06 -40.14 -5.24
CA CYS A 57 -3.25 -39.29 -5.35
C CYS A 57 -3.91 -39.39 -6.73
N THR A 58 -3.11 -39.27 -7.79
CA THR A 58 -3.60 -39.32 -9.17
C THR A 58 -4.09 -40.70 -9.60
N LYS A 59 -3.62 -41.78 -8.95
CA LYS A 59 -4.07 -43.16 -9.20
C LYS A 59 -5.24 -43.59 -8.32
N SER A 60 -5.63 -42.80 -7.33
CA SER A 60 -6.78 -43.07 -6.44
C SER A 60 -8.04 -43.43 -7.23
N LYS A 61 -8.78 -44.45 -6.78
CA LYS A 61 -10.11 -44.79 -7.28
C LYS A 61 -11.21 -43.98 -6.61
N ASP A 62 -10.94 -43.51 -5.40
CA ASP A 62 -11.86 -42.72 -4.62
C ASP A 62 -11.75 -41.23 -4.99
N PRO A 63 -12.86 -40.47 -4.94
CA PRO A 63 -12.84 -39.04 -5.18
C PRO A 63 -11.87 -38.31 -4.24
N ILE A 64 -10.99 -37.50 -4.81
CA ILE A 64 -9.94 -36.77 -4.12
C ILE A 64 -9.87 -35.31 -4.60
N PHE A 65 -9.75 -34.40 -3.64
CA PHE A 65 -9.54 -32.98 -3.88
C PHE A 65 -8.11 -32.62 -3.50
N ILE A 66 -7.37 -32.04 -4.43
CA ILE A 66 -5.98 -31.65 -4.27
C ILE A 66 -5.90 -30.13 -4.39
N LEU A 67 -5.45 -29.46 -3.34
CA LEU A 67 -5.30 -28.01 -3.25
C LEU A 67 -3.81 -27.68 -3.16
N ILE A 68 -3.27 -27.01 -4.18
CA ILE A 68 -1.84 -26.66 -4.27
C ILE A 68 -1.70 -25.14 -4.15
N ASP A 69 -1.13 -24.69 -3.05
CA ASP A 69 -0.81 -23.27 -2.79
C ASP A 69 0.60 -22.92 -3.25
N GLU A 70 0.79 -21.70 -3.76
CA GLU A 70 2.03 -21.21 -4.39
C GLU A 70 2.47 -22.03 -5.63
N ALA A 71 1.51 -22.42 -6.47
CA ALA A 71 1.72 -23.27 -7.65
C ALA A 71 2.72 -22.71 -8.68
N GLN A 72 2.98 -21.39 -8.68
CA GLN A 72 3.98 -20.78 -9.57
C GLN A 72 5.39 -21.33 -9.38
N VAL A 73 5.69 -21.91 -8.22
CA VAL A 73 6.96 -22.58 -7.96
C VAL A 73 7.24 -23.67 -9.02
N LEU A 74 6.19 -24.29 -9.55
CA LEU A 74 6.30 -25.36 -10.54
C LEU A 74 6.47 -24.86 -11.98
N TYR A 75 6.38 -23.56 -12.27
CA TYR A 75 6.39 -23.03 -13.64
C TYR A 75 7.75 -23.23 -14.32
N ASN A 76 8.84 -23.11 -13.57
CA ASN A 76 10.21 -23.15 -14.10
C ASN A 76 10.76 -24.58 -14.27
N GLY A 77 9.91 -25.60 -14.22
CA GLY A 77 10.33 -27.00 -14.35
C GLY A 77 10.83 -27.40 -15.75
N ASN A 78 10.92 -26.47 -16.71
CA ASN A 78 11.42 -26.68 -18.08
C ASN A 78 10.91 -27.98 -18.75
N GLY A 79 9.65 -28.36 -18.50
CA GLY A 79 9.03 -29.57 -19.07
C GLY A 79 9.59 -30.91 -18.57
N SER A 80 10.49 -30.91 -17.57
CA SER A 80 11.10 -32.12 -17.01
C SER A 80 10.31 -32.78 -15.88
N LEU A 81 9.35 -32.06 -15.30
CA LEU A 81 8.42 -32.60 -14.31
C LEU A 81 7.16 -33.12 -15.01
N ASP A 82 6.84 -34.41 -14.85
CA ASP A 82 5.64 -35.01 -15.46
C ASP A 82 4.34 -34.39 -14.94
N PHE A 83 4.40 -33.63 -13.85
CA PHE A 83 3.26 -32.92 -13.26
C PHE A 83 2.45 -32.16 -14.33
N TRP A 84 3.06 -31.26 -15.10
CA TRP A 84 2.33 -30.46 -16.09
C TRP A 84 1.78 -31.29 -17.24
N THR A 85 2.53 -32.31 -17.68
CA THR A 85 2.07 -33.28 -18.68
C THR A 85 0.84 -34.04 -18.18
N GLN A 86 0.83 -34.45 -16.92
CA GLN A 86 -0.30 -35.14 -16.29
C GLN A 86 -1.50 -34.20 -16.09
N ILE A 87 -1.30 -32.96 -15.61
CA ILE A 87 -2.38 -31.98 -15.50
C ILE A 87 -3.01 -31.75 -16.88
N LYS A 88 -2.20 -31.55 -17.93
CA LYS A 88 -2.70 -31.41 -19.32
C LYS A 88 -3.55 -32.62 -19.72
N TYR A 89 -3.02 -33.83 -19.48
CA TYR A 89 -3.73 -35.05 -19.78
C TYR A 89 -5.08 -35.13 -19.06
N PHE A 90 -5.15 -34.76 -17.78
CA PHE A 90 -6.40 -34.76 -17.02
C PHE A 90 -7.38 -33.66 -17.44
N THR A 91 -6.89 -32.53 -17.95
CA THR A 91 -7.75 -31.50 -18.55
C THR A 91 -8.39 -32.02 -19.84
N ASP A 92 -7.62 -32.69 -20.70
CA ASP A 92 -8.10 -33.25 -21.96
C ASP A 92 -8.93 -34.54 -21.75
N HIS A 93 -8.64 -35.30 -20.69
CA HIS A 93 -9.27 -36.57 -20.34
C HIS A 93 -9.70 -36.54 -18.86
N PRO A 94 -10.83 -35.89 -18.54
CA PRO A 94 -11.29 -35.73 -17.17
C PRO A 94 -11.46 -37.07 -16.45
N LYS A 95 -10.68 -37.27 -15.39
CA LYS A 95 -10.81 -38.43 -14.53
C LYS A 95 -11.93 -38.20 -13.52
N ASN A 96 -12.94 -39.06 -13.53
CA ASN A 96 -14.01 -39.01 -12.53
C ASN A 96 -13.43 -39.08 -11.10
N GLY A 97 -13.72 -38.07 -10.29
CA GLY A 97 -13.31 -37.98 -8.90
C GLY A 97 -11.97 -37.31 -8.63
N LEU A 98 -11.18 -36.90 -9.63
CA LEU A 98 -9.97 -36.10 -9.38
C LEU A 98 -10.29 -34.61 -9.55
N HIS A 99 -10.13 -33.85 -8.48
CA HIS A 99 -10.29 -32.40 -8.49
C HIS A 99 -8.99 -31.73 -8.06
N VAL A 100 -8.41 -30.87 -8.90
CA VAL A 100 -7.17 -30.16 -8.60
C VAL A 100 -7.44 -28.65 -8.64
N LEU A 101 -7.09 -27.94 -7.57
CA LEU A 101 -7.11 -26.49 -7.48
C LEU A 101 -5.67 -25.98 -7.34
N LEU A 102 -5.23 -25.18 -8.31
CA LEU A 102 -3.94 -24.50 -8.28
C LEU A 102 -4.14 -23.05 -7.86
N LEU A 103 -3.39 -22.59 -6.87
CA LEU A 103 -3.40 -21.21 -6.39
C LEU A 103 -2.03 -20.61 -6.68
N SER A 104 -1.99 -19.54 -7.48
CA SER A 104 -0.75 -18.89 -7.90
C SER A 104 -0.83 -17.36 -7.77
N MET A 105 0.32 -16.72 -7.64
CA MET A 105 0.44 -15.25 -7.77
C MET A 105 0.55 -14.75 -9.21
N TYR A 106 1.04 -15.58 -10.13
CA TYR A 106 1.29 -15.20 -11.53
C TYR A 106 0.40 -16.01 -12.50
N GLU A 107 -0.08 -15.31 -13.53
CA GLU A 107 -1.08 -15.76 -14.50
C GLU A 107 -0.53 -16.68 -15.62
N SER A 108 -1.44 -17.20 -16.46
CA SER A 108 -1.17 -17.92 -17.71
C SER A 108 -1.04 -16.98 -18.91
N GLN A 109 -0.57 -17.49 -20.05
CA GLN A 109 -0.06 -16.77 -21.24
C GLN A 109 -0.96 -15.71 -21.92
N ASN A 110 -2.19 -15.43 -21.47
CA ASN A 110 -3.19 -14.70 -22.25
C ASN A 110 -3.43 -13.24 -21.85
N ALA A 111 -2.40 -12.50 -21.46
CA ALA A 111 -2.50 -11.05 -21.24
C ALA A 111 -1.32 -10.29 -21.84
N GLY A 112 -1.20 -10.24 -23.18
CA GLY A 112 -0.61 -9.15 -23.98
C GLY A 112 0.81 -8.64 -23.69
N SER A 113 1.53 -9.18 -22.71
CA SER A 113 2.85 -8.71 -22.27
C SER A 113 3.90 -9.73 -22.69
N ALA A 114 4.40 -9.55 -23.92
CA ALA A 114 5.48 -10.34 -24.51
C ALA A 114 6.86 -10.10 -23.84
N ILE A 115 6.92 -9.76 -22.54
CA ILE A 115 8.16 -9.30 -21.89
C ILE A 115 8.64 -10.19 -20.73
N LEU A 116 7.82 -11.10 -20.17
CA LEU A 116 8.28 -12.09 -19.18
C LEU A 116 8.48 -13.46 -19.83
N ASN A 117 9.63 -13.73 -20.45
CA ASN A 117 9.99 -15.10 -20.80
C ASN A 117 10.12 -15.92 -19.50
N ASP A 118 9.42 -17.05 -19.42
CA ASP A 118 9.54 -18.13 -18.40
C ASP A 118 8.81 -17.97 -17.05
N SER A 119 7.66 -17.29 -16.93
CA SER A 119 6.92 -17.21 -15.65
C SER A 119 5.41 -17.49 -15.74
N TYR A 120 5.02 -18.42 -16.60
CA TYR A 120 3.61 -18.74 -16.85
C TYR A 120 3.32 -20.23 -16.66
N THR A 121 2.05 -20.56 -16.46
CA THR A 121 1.62 -21.98 -16.50
C THR A 121 1.99 -22.59 -17.86
N PRO A 122 2.62 -23.78 -17.90
CA PRO A 122 2.95 -24.46 -19.16
C PRO A 122 1.74 -24.99 -19.96
N ILE A 123 0.53 -24.78 -19.43
CA ILE A 123 -0.73 -25.27 -19.99
C ILE A 123 -1.80 -24.19 -19.89
N ASP A 124 -2.78 -24.24 -20.81
CA ASP A 124 -3.93 -23.36 -20.82
C ASP A 124 -5.11 -23.98 -20.06
N PHE A 125 -5.77 -23.18 -19.22
CA PHE A 125 -6.99 -23.57 -18.52
C PHE A 125 -8.21 -22.92 -19.17
N ILE A 126 -9.30 -23.66 -19.29
CA ILE A 126 -10.49 -23.23 -20.05
C ILE A 126 -11.29 -22.15 -19.32
N ASN A 127 -11.11 -21.93 -18.01
CA ASN A 127 -11.71 -20.83 -17.24
C ASN A 127 -10.87 -20.56 -15.96
N PRO A 128 -9.72 -19.87 -16.05
CA PRO A 128 -8.97 -19.52 -14.84
C PRO A 128 -9.79 -18.54 -13.99
N MET A 129 -9.87 -18.80 -12.69
CA MET A 129 -10.38 -17.80 -11.74
C MET A 129 -9.28 -16.76 -11.51
N GLY A 130 -9.60 -15.49 -11.76
CA GLY A 130 -8.71 -14.37 -11.53
C GLY A 130 -8.80 -13.84 -10.11
N LEU A 131 -8.18 -12.67 -9.91
CA LEU A 131 -8.25 -11.96 -8.64
C LEU A 131 -9.65 -11.37 -8.38
N ASP A 132 -10.41 -11.10 -9.45
CA ASP A 132 -11.74 -10.49 -9.36
C ASP A 132 -12.78 -11.37 -8.67
N GLU A 133 -12.64 -12.69 -8.78
CA GLU A 133 -13.44 -13.68 -8.06
C GLU A 133 -13.06 -13.79 -6.58
N LEU A 134 -11.89 -13.27 -6.18
CA LEU A 134 -11.39 -13.27 -4.81
C LEU A 134 -11.49 -11.91 -4.12
N HIS A 135 -11.83 -10.86 -4.88
CA HIS A 135 -12.03 -9.52 -4.36
C HIS A 135 -13.30 -9.44 -3.53
N LEU A 136 -13.21 -8.83 -2.35
CA LEU A 136 -14.40 -8.56 -1.55
C LEU A 136 -15.32 -7.62 -2.32
N ASN A 137 -16.62 -7.88 -2.30
CA ASN A 137 -17.59 -6.85 -2.63
C ASN A 137 -17.73 -5.87 -1.45
N GLU A 138 -18.41 -4.74 -1.69
CA GLU A 138 -18.53 -3.66 -0.69
C GLU A 138 -19.23 -4.14 0.60
N ASN A 139 -20.23 -5.01 0.49
CA ASN A 139 -20.96 -5.54 1.64
C ASN A 139 -20.09 -6.52 2.44
N GLU A 140 -19.36 -7.42 1.78
CA GLU A 140 -18.40 -8.32 2.42
C GLU A 140 -17.28 -7.54 3.09
N PHE A 141 -16.81 -6.48 2.45
CA PHE A 141 -15.81 -5.58 3.02
C PHE A 141 -16.34 -4.89 4.27
N LYS A 142 -17.57 -4.37 4.24
CA LYS A 142 -18.22 -3.73 5.39
C LYS A 142 -18.43 -4.72 6.54
N ASP A 143 -18.96 -5.90 6.27
CA ASP A 143 -19.20 -6.96 7.26
C ASP A 143 -17.89 -7.42 7.92
N LEU A 144 -16.87 -7.70 7.11
CA LEU A 144 -15.56 -8.06 7.64
C LEU A 144 -14.94 -6.89 8.44
N THR A 145 -15.28 -5.63 8.12
CA THR A 145 -14.86 -4.42 8.85
C THR A 145 -15.46 -4.35 10.23
N SER A 146 -16.77 -4.48 10.33
CA SER A 146 -17.48 -4.54 11.60
C SER A 146 -16.93 -5.64 12.50
N LYS A 147 -16.80 -6.88 11.98
CA LYS A 147 -16.27 -8.02 12.75
C LYS A 147 -14.85 -7.82 13.27
N PHE A 148 -14.01 -7.11 12.52
CA PHE A 148 -12.65 -6.85 12.94
C PHE A 148 -12.59 -5.78 14.03
N ILE A 149 -13.37 -4.71 13.87
CA ILE A 149 -13.51 -3.67 14.88
C ILE A 149 -13.99 -4.31 16.18
N GLU A 150 -15.06 -5.11 16.14
CA GLU A 150 -15.56 -5.88 17.30
C GLU A 150 -14.50 -6.80 17.93
N TYR A 151 -13.58 -7.36 17.13
CA TYR A 151 -12.53 -8.24 17.63
C TYR A 151 -11.41 -7.48 18.38
N ILE A 152 -11.06 -6.28 17.89
CA ILE A 152 -10.01 -5.44 18.49
C ILE A 152 -10.55 -4.64 19.67
N ASP A 153 -11.79 -4.19 19.57
CA ASP A 153 -12.44 -3.30 20.53
C ASP A 153 -13.02 -4.12 21.70
N LYS A 154 -12.12 -4.52 22.62
CA LYS A 154 -12.46 -5.29 23.83
C LYS A 154 -12.80 -4.41 25.03
N GLU A 155 -12.72 -3.08 24.90
CA GLU A 155 -13.07 -2.12 25.95
C GLU A 155 -14.25 -1.24 25.50
N GLU A 156 -14.99 -0.67 26.44
CA GLU A 156 -16.39 -0.21 26.28
C GLU A 156 -16.66 0.95 25.29
N ASP A 157 -15.65 1.49 24.61
CA ASP A 157 -15.81 2.61 23.65
C ASP A 157 -15.84 2.10 22.20
N THR A 158 -17.05 1.83 21.71
CA THR A 158 -17.30 1.27 20.38
C THR A 158 -16.76 2.18 19.26
N PHE A 159 -15.60 1.86 18.70
CA PHE A 159 -15.05 2.60 17.55
C PHE A 159 -15.92 2.35 16.31
N ILE A 160 -16.69 3.35 15.88
CA ILE A 160 -17.48 3.26 14.64
C ILE A 160 -16.70 3.94 13.51
N MET A 161 -16.22 3.15 12.54
CA MET A 161 -15.58 3.71 11.34
C MET A 161 -16.62 4.44 10.47
N PRO A 162 -16.42 5.74 10.15
CA PRO A 162 -17.30 6.47 9.24
C PRO A 162 -17.36 5.82 7.86
N ASP A 163 -18.55 5.83 7.22
CA ASP A 163 -18.76 5.19 5.91
C ASP A 163 -17.82 5.75 4.80
N ASP A 164 -17.45 7.02 4.88
CA ASP A 164 -16.53 7.63 3.91
C ASP A 164 -15.09 7.11 4.06
N MET A 165 -14.65 6.85 5.30
CA MET A 165 -13.38 6.15 5.54
C MET A 165 -13.46 4.71 5.06
N LEU A 166 -14.57 4.02 5.30
CA LEU A 166 -14.78 2.65 4.85
C LEU A 166 -14.69 2.53 3.33
N LYS A 167 -15.31 3.46 2.59
CA LYS A 167 -15.21 3.57 1.14
C LYS A 167 -13.80 3.87 0.67
N SER A 168 -13.09 4.78 1.35
CA SER A 168 -11.70 5.11 1.02
C SER A 168 -10.75 3.93 1.24
N VAL A 169 -10.90 3.18 2.34
CA VAL A 169 -10.12 1.95 2.57
C VAL A 169 -10.51 0.87 1.55
N TYR A 170 -11.79 0.74 1.21
CA TYR A 170 -12.26 -0.21 0.17
C TYR A 170 -11.64 0.09 -1.20
N SER A 171 -11.68 1.34 -1.64
CA SER A 171 -11.09 1.77 -2.92
C SER A 171 -9.56 1.65 -2.92
N SER A 172 -8.91 2.08 -1.83
CA SER A 172 -7.45 2.09 -1.70
C SER A 172 -6.85 0.69 -1.57
N THR A 173 -7.54 -0.24 -0.90
CA THR A 173 -7.07 -1.64 -0.79
C THR A 173 -7.31 -2.46 -2.06
N ARG A 174 -7.84 -1.84 -3.12
CA ARG A 174 -8.26 -2.50 -4.37
C ARG A 174 -9.08 -3.75 -4.10
N ARG A 175 -9.92 -3.72 -3.05
CA ARG A 175 -10.79 -4.83 -2.63
C ARG A 175 -10.05 -6.08 -2.11
N HIS A 176 -8.75 -5.98 -1.81
CA HIS A 176 -7.95 -7.12 -1.37
C HIS A 176 -8.12 -7.40 0.14
N PRO A 177 -8.68 -8.56 0.54
CA PRO A 177 -9.01 -8.85 1.95
C PRO A 177 -7.81 -8.77 2.90
N HIS A 178 -6.63 -9.18 2.41
CA HIS A 178 -5.41 -9.24 3.22
C HIS A 178 -4.78 -7.87 3.46
N LEU A 179 -4.90 -6.94 2.51
CA LEU A 179 -4.38 -5.58 2.68
C LEU A 179 -5.23 -4.83 3.71
N ARG A 180 -6.52 -5.11 3.74
CA ARG A 180 -7.43 -4.57 4.74
C ARG A 180 -7.03 -4.98 6.17
N MET A 181 -6.98 -6.27 6.47
CA MET A 181 -6.68 -6.77 7.83
C MET A 181 -5.38 -6.20 8.39
N ARG A 182 -4.37 -6.05 7.53
CA ARG A 182 -3.09 -5.46 7.92
C ARG A 182 -3.14 -3.95 8.07
N VAL A 183 -3.86 -3.23 7.19
CA VAL A 183 -4.10 -1.79 7.37
C VAL A 183 -4.69 -1.50 8.74
N PHE A 184 -5.65 -2.29 9.19
CA PHE A 184 -6.21 -2.10 10.52
C PHE A 184 -5.27 -2.51 11.67
N ASP A 185 -4.55 -3.62 11.53
CA ASP A 185 -3.52 -4.01 12.52
C ASP A 185 -2.43 -2.94 12.62
N TRP A 186 -2.07 -2.30 11.50
CA TRP A 186 -1.14 -1.18 11.51
C TRP A 186 -1.72 0.07 12.18
N MET A 187 -2.97 0.44 11.87
CA MET A 187 -3.60 1.60 12.51
C MET A 187 -3.73 1.45 14.03
N THR A 188 -3.87 0.23 14.54
CA THR A 188 -4.22 -0.03 15.95
C THR A 188 -3.05 -0.50 16.80
N ASN A 189 -2.16 -1.33 16.23
CA ASN A 189 -1.11 -2.03 16.98
C ASN A 189 0.31 -1.75 16.46
N TRP A 190 0.48 -0.89 15.45
CA TRP A 190 1.83 -0.60 14.96
C TRP A 190 2.65 0.13 16.01
N LYS A 191 3.65 -0.57 16.53
CA LYS A 191 4.70 -0.02 17.36
C LYS A 191 5.93 0.20 16.47
N PRO A 192 6.25 1.43 16.04
CA PRO A 192 7.41 1.71 15.18
C PRO A 192 8.79 1.46 15.85
N THR A 193 8.86 0.61 16.88
CA THR A 193 9.89 0.65 17.91
C THR A 193 10.57 -0.69 18.24
N GLU A 194 10.37 -1.78 17.49
CA GLU A 194 11.17 -3.00 17.75
C GLU A 194 12.35 -3.21 16.78
N VAL A 195 12.31 -2.66 15.56
CA VAL A 195 13.44 -2.77 14.59
C VAL A 195 13.71 -1.43 13.91
N VAL A 196 14.74 -0.72 14.38
CA VAL A 196 15.15 0.61 13.88
C VAL A 196 15.35 0.64 12.36
N VAL A 197 15.84 -0.46 11.78
CA VAL A 197 16.11 -0.59 10.34
C VAL A 197 14.82 -0.53 9.50
N ASP A 198 13.71 -1.09 9.99
CA ASP A 198 12.44 -1.10 9.25
C ASP A 198 11.87 0.33 9.18
N THR A 199 11.98 1.08 10.26
CA THR A 199 11.59 2.50 10.32
C THR A 199 12.47 3.35 9.39
N ILE A 200 13.78 3.11 9.35
CA ILE A 200 14.70 3.80 8.41
C ILE A 200 14.32 3.47 6.97
N PHE A 201 14.09 2.19 6.66
CA PHE A 201 13.68 1.76 5.33
C PHE A 201 12.39 2.45 4.90
N LEU A 202 11.36 2.46 5.77
CA LEU A 202 10.06 3.05 5.45
C LEU A 202 10.16 4.57 5.26
N LYS A 203 10.98 5.27 6.05
CA LYS A 203 11.26 6.70 5.84
C LYS A 203 11.92 6.93 4.48
N MET A 204 12.97 6.17 4.16
CA MET A 204 13.65 6.23 2.86
C MET A 204 12.69 5.94 1.70
N ALA A 205 11.87 4.89 1.82
CA ALA A 205 10.85 4.53 0.84
C ALA A 205 9.86 5.67 0.63
N TYR A 206 9.35 6.25 1.72
CA TYR A 206 8.45 7.41 1.68
C TYR A 206 9.13 8.64 1.07
N ASP A 207 10.43 8.83 1.33
CA ASP A 207 11.34 9.86 0.81
C ASP A 207 11.62 9.78 -0.68
N MET A 208 11.49 8.60 -1.26
CA MET A 208 11.82 8.36 -2.66
C MET A 208 10.61 7.99 -3.53
N VAL A 209 9.37 8.17 -3.03
CA VAL A 209 8.18 7.92 -3.85
C VAL A 209 8.09 8.92 -5.00
N ASP A 210 8.01 8.41 -6.21
CA ASP A 210 7.83 9.17 -7.45
C ASP A 210 6.35 9.33 -7.84
N ASP A 211 6.10 9.99 -8.96
CA ASP A 211 4.76 10.31 -9.48
C ASP A 211 3.96 9.04 -9.85
N ASP A 212 4.64 7.92 -10.10
CA ASP A 212 4.01 6.63 -10.37
C ASP A 212 3.69 5.85 -9.07
N SER A 213 3.87 6.50 -7.91
CA SER A 213 3.74 5.89 -6.58
C SER A 213 4.73 4.73 -6.34
N THR A 214 5.88 4.77 -7.02
CA THR A 214 6.96 3.79 -6.87
C THR A 214 8.20 4.41 -6.26
N PHE A 215 9.12 3.59 -5.75
CA PHE A 215 10.36 4.04 -5.12
C PHE A 215 11.47 3.00 -5.28
N VAL A 216 12.72 3.45 -5.09
CA VAL A 216 13.91 2.60 -5.06
C VAL A 216 14.65 2.84 -3.76
N VAL A 217 14.85 1.79 -2.96
CA VAL A 217 15.70 1.85 -1.76
C VAL A 217 16.97 1.06 -2.01
N ASP A 218 18.12 1.60 -1.63
CA ASP A 218 19.39 0.87 -1.72
C ASP A 218 19.39 -0.29 -0.70
N THR A 219 19.25 -1.51 -1.21
CA THR A 219 19.28 -2.74 -0.41
C THR A 219 20.62 -3.49 -0.50
N LYS A 220 21.74 -2.78 -0.64
CA LYS A 220 23.09 -3.39 -0.66
C LYS A 220 23.50 -4.03 0.67
N THR A 221 22.94 -3.57 1.79
CA THR A 221 23.26 -4.14 3.10
C THR A 221 22.34 -5.32 3.42
N ALA A 222 22.88 -6.34 4.09
CA ALA A 222 22.10 -7.52 4.51
C ALA A 222 20.91 -7.12 5.41
N GLU A 223 21.08 -6.09 6.24
CA GLU A 223 20.05 -5.54 7.12
C GLU A 223 18.89 -4.94 6.34
N MET A 224 19.16 -4.19 5.27
CA MET A 224 18.13 -3.60 4.40
C MET A 224 17.42 -4.65 3.54
N GLN A 225 18.11 -5.71 3.12
CA GLN A 225 17.44 -6.84 2.44
C GLN A 225 16.50 -7.58 3.37
N GLU A 226 16.91 -7.81 4.62
CA GLU A 226 16.10 -8.50 5.61
C GLU A 226 14.92 -7.63 6.06
N ALA A 227 15.10 -6.30 6.14
CA ALA A 227 14.01 -5.33 6.32
C ALA A 227 13.03 -5.35 5.15
N LEU A 228 13.50 -5.27 3.90
CA LEU A 228 12.65 -5.38 2.71
C LEU A 228 11.85 -6.69 2.73
N ARG A 229 12.50 -7.82 3.04
CA ARG A 229 11.84 -9.13 3.15
C ARG A 229 10.75 -9.11 4.22
N ARG A 230 11.03 -8.59 5.42
CA ARG A 230 10.02 -8.43 6.47
C ARG A 230 8.87 -7.54 6.03
N LEU A 231 9.15 -6.38 5.44
CA LEU A 231 8.14 -5.42 4.99
C LEU A 231 7.27 -5.98 3.85
N MET A 232 7.85 -6.76 2.94
CA MET A 232 7.12 -7.48 1.89
C MET A 232 6.27 -8.62 2.46
N HIS A 233 6.82 -9.44 3.36
CA HIS A 233 6.04 -10.45 4.08
C HIS A 233 4.95 -9.82 4.93
N SER A 234 5.21 -8.62 5.47
CA SER A 234 4.24 -7.79 6.16
C SER A 234 3.23 -7.19 5.18
N GLY A 235 3.44 -7.18 3.87
CA GLY A 235 2.50 -6.60 2.91
C GLY A 235 2.42 -5.07 2.95
N LEU A 236 3.39 -4.39 3.58
CA LEU A 236 3.53 -2.92 3.52
C LEU A 236 4.06 -2.46 2.16
N VAL A 237 4.99 -3.23 1.62
CA VAL A 237 5.71 -2.95 0.38
C VAL A 237 5.51 -4.13 -0.58
N THR A 238 5.39 -3.85 -1.86
CA THR A 238 5.31 -4.84 -2.93
C THR A 238 6.14 -4.39 -4.13
N TYR A 239 6.45 -5.33 -5.03
CA TYR A 239 7.07 -4.98 -6.30
C TYR A 239 6.05 -4.39 -7.27
N SER A 240 6.43 -3.28 -7.90
CA SER A 240 5.84 -2.79 -9.13
C SER A 240 6.74 -3.24 -10.30
N GLY A 241 6.38 -4.36 -10.92
CA GLY A 241 7.19 -4.95 -12.00
C GLY A 241 8.52 -5.57 -11.50
N ARG A 242 9.62 -5.35 -12.25
CA ARG A 242 10.88 -6.10 -12.06
C ARG A 242 11.84 -5.56 -10.99
N SER A 243 11.76 -4.28 -10.65
CA SER A 243 12.79 -3.63 -9.82
C SER A 243 12.32 -2.42 -9.03
N TRP A 244 11.10 -1.95 -9.27
CA TRP A 244 10.51 -0.83 -8.53
C TRP A 244 9.71 -1.38 -7.37
N LEU A 245 9.79 -0.70 -6.22
CA LEU A 245 8.97 -1.00 -5.06
C LEU A 245 7.82 0.01 -5.01
N GLN A 246 6.71 -0.39 -4.41
CA GLN A 246 5.61 0.52 -4.10
C GLN A 246 4.99 0.13 -2.77
N PHE A 247 4.29 1.05 -2.13
CA PHE A 247 3.43 0.70 -1.01
C PHE A 247 2.30 -0.21 -1.52
N ALA A 248 1.91 -1.20 -0.72
CA ALA A 248 0.95 -2.19 -1.18
C ALA A 248 -0.45 -1.60 -1.47
N ALA A 249 -0.76 -0.44 -0.89
CA ALA A 249 -1.91 0.38 -1.24
C ALA A 249 -1.64 1.86 -0.89
N PRO A 250 -2.29 2.83 -1.57
CA PRO A 250 -2.14 4.26 -1.26
C PRO A 250 -2.47 4.61 0.19
N VAL A 251 -3.48 3.97 0.77
CA VAL A 251 -3.84 4.18 2.19
C VAL A 251 -2.73 3.74 3.15
N VAL A 252 -1.93 2.73 2.77
CA VAL A 252 -0.77 2.28 3.56
C VAL A 252 0.29 3.36 3.59
N GLN A 253 0.58 3.97 2.44
CA GLN A 253 1.49 5.11 2.37
C GLN A 253 1.02 6.22 3.30
N ILE A 254 -0.24 6.64 3.22
CA ILE A 254 -0.81 7.72 4.05
C ILE A 254 -0.67 7.41 5.56
N ILE A 255 -1.10 6.21 5.98
CA ILE A 255 -1.04 5.79 7.39
C ILE A 255 0.41 5.70 7.86
N MET A 256 1.32 5.15 7.05
CA MET A 256 2.74 5.09 7.38
C MET A 256 3.36 6.48 7.49
N GLY A 257 3.01 7.41 6.60
CA GLY A 257 3.43 8.80 6.68
C GLY A 257 3.02 9.45 8.00
N GLN A 258 1.79 9.21 8.44
CA GLN A 258 1.32 9.68 9.75
C GLN A 258 2.13 9.05 10.89
N HIS A 259 2.32 7.73 10.93
CA HIS A 259 3.07 7.09 12.02
C HIS A 259 4.57 7.43 12.04
N LEU A 260 5.21 7.64 10.89
CA LEU A 260 6.65 7.89 10.80
C LEU A 260 7.02 9.35 11.13
N TYR A 261 6.08 10.28 10.97
CA TYR A 261 6.35 11.71 11.02
C TYR A 261 5.40 12.52 11.94
N ALA A 262 4.31 11.95 12.47
CA ALA A 262 3.47 12.64 13.46
C ALA A 262 4.14 12.61 14.86
N PRO A 263 4.45 13.77 15.46
CA PRO A 263 4.73 13.83 16.88
C PRO A 263 3.44 13.68 17.69
N SER A 264 3.53 13.09 18.88
CA SER A 264 2.45 12.99 19.87
C SER A 264 2.08 14.35 20.51
N LEU A 265 2.23 15.46 19.79
CA LEU A 265 1.96 16.81 20.28
C LEU A 265 0.56 17.23 19.86
N THR A 266 -0.40 16.91 20.72
CA THR A 266 -1.77 17.42 20.68
C THR A 266 -1.77 18.94 20.82
N LEU A 267 -2.19 19.65 19.78
CA LEU A 267 -2.67 21.03 19.90
C LEU A 267 -4.13 21.03 20.36
N GLU A 268 -4.52 22.05 21.13
CA GLU A 268 -5.88 22.24 21.66
C GLU A 268 -6.93 22.32 20.54
N SER A 269 -8.18 22.01 20.86
CA SER A 269 -9.26 21.70 19.91
C SER A 269 -9.80 22.89 19.06
N ASP A 270 -9.43 24.13 19.38
CA ASP A 270 -10.00 25.34 18.76
C ASP A 270 -8.95 26.17 17.97
N VAL A 271 -8.20 25.51 17.08
CA VAL A 271 -7.22 26.21 16.23
C VAL A 271 -7.92 26.78 14.98
N SER A 272 -7.74 28.08 14.73
CA SER A 272 -8.19 28.70 13.47
C SER A 272 -7.34 28.21 12.27
N PHE A 273 -7.91 28.21 11.06
CA PHE A 273 -7.17 27.81 9.84
C PHE A 273 -5.86 28.60 9.67
N GLU A 274 -5.91 29.90 9.97
CA GLU A 274 -4.75 30.80 9.93
C GLU A 274 -3.68 30.42 10.96
N ALA A 275 -4.07 30.13 12.19
CA ALA A 275 -3.13 29.68 13.22
C ALA A 275 -2.52 28.31 12.88
N PHE A 276 -3.33 27.40 12.33
CA PHE A 276 -2.85 26.10 11.84
C PHE A 276 -1.81 26.28 10.74
N LEU A 277 -2.12 27.07 9.70
CA LEU A 277 -1.23 27.28 8.56
C LEU A 277 0.09 27.95 8.98
N GLN A 278 0.04 28.95 9.85
CA GLN A 278 1.26 29.58 10.37
C GLN A 278 2.11 28.59 11.17
N THR A 279 1.47 27.74 11.98
CA THR A 279 2.18 26.75 12.80
C THR A 279 2.78 25.66 11.92
N SER A 280 2.03 25.13 10.96
CA SER A 280 2.52 24.12 10.03
C SER A 280 3.67 24.63 9.18
N ILE A 281 3.62 25.87 8.68
CA ILE A 281 4.74 26.46 7.94
C ILE A 281 5.96 26.61 8.86
N LYS A 282 5.81 27.16 10.07
CA LYS A 282 6.92 27.27 11.04
C LYS A 282 7.57 25.92 11.36
N HIS A 283 6.82 24.83 11.29
CA HIS A 283 7.31 23.48 11.57
C HIS A 283 8.03 22.83 10.38
N MET A 284 8.05 23.45 9.20
CA MET A 284 8.82 22.96 8.06
C MET A 284 10.33 22.95 8.37
N ARG A 285 11.03 21.96 7.82
CA ARG A 285 12.45 21.69 8.06
C ARG A 285 13.31 22.21 6.91
N PRO A 286 14.07 23.31 7.09
CA PRO A 286 15.04 23.77 6.09
C PRO A 286 16.00 22.68 5.64
N SER A 287 16.46 21.82 6.55
CA SER A 287 17.40 20.75 6.23
C SER A 287 16.83 19.67 5.31
N GLU A 288 15.52 19.41 5.38
CA GLU A 288 14.85 18.46 4.49
C GLU A 288 14.58 19.07 3.11
N LEU A 289 14.24 20.37 3.06
CA LEU A 289 14.11 21.11 1.80
C LEU A 289 15.44 21.17 1.03
N HIS A 290 16.56 21.36 1.72
CA HIS A 290 17.90 21.36 1.10
C HIS A 290 18.36 20.00 0.59
N LYS A 291 17.94 18.91 1.25
CA LYS A 291 18.35 17.54 0.89
C LYS A 291 17.41 16.89 -0.12
N SER A 292 16.28 17.52 -0.40
CA SER A 292 15.32 17.02 -1.38
C SER A 292 16.01 16.74 -2.70
N LEU A 293 15.73 15.59 -3.32
CA LEU A 293 16.25 15.26 -4.64
C LEU A 293 15.31 15.73 -5.76
N SER A 294 14.13 16.25 -5.40
CA SER A 294 13.07 16.64 -6.32
C SER A 294 13.27 18.07 -6.83
N TYR A 295 14.35 18.29 -7.57
CA TYR A 295 14.62 19.55 -8.27
C TYR A 295 14.16 19.47 -9.72
N GLY A 296 13.50 20.53 -10.19
CA GLY A 296 13.21 20.75 -11.60
C GLY A 296 14.45 21.14 -12.39
N ILE A 297 14.29 21.25 -13.71
CA ILE A 297 15.35 21.64 -14.64
C ILE A 297 15.98 22.98 -14.25
N ASP A 298 15.21 23.87 -13.65
CA ASP A 298 15.62 25.21 -13.21
C ASP A 298 16.29 25.21 -11.81
N SER A 299 16.66 24.03 -11.28
CA SER A 299 17.25 23.87 -9.93
C SER A 299 16.36 24.36 -8.78
N GLN A 300 15.08 24.57 -9.05
CA GLN A 300 14.05 24.85 -8.04
C GLN A 300 13.40 23.56 -7.55
N LEU A 301 12.97 23.53 -6.30
CA LEU A 301 12.19 22.42 -5.76
C LEU A 301 10.87 22.28 -6.53
N LEU A 302 10.54 21.06 -6.96
CA LEU A 302 9.24 20.77 -7.57
C LEU A 302 8.10 20.94 -6.56
N GLU A 303 6.90 21.24 -7.05
CA GLU A 303 5.68 21.34 -6.24
C GLU A 303 5.49 20.15 -5.29
N ARG A 304 5.78 18.92 -5.75
CA ARG A 304 5.69 17.71 -4.93
C ARG A 304 6.60 17.75 -3.70
N ALA A 305 7.79 18.36 -3.79
CA ALA A 305 8.67 18.53 -2.64
C ALA A 305 8.07 19.50 -1.60
N TRP A 306 7.43 20.57 -2.07
CA TRP A 306 6.72 21.52 -1.21
C TRP A 306 5.51 20.88 -0.53
N GLN A 307 4.68 20.19 -1.31
CA GLN A 307 3.54 19.41 -0.82
C GLN A 307 3.96 18.44 0.28
N LYS A 308 5.03 17.68 0.04
CA LYS A 308 5.52 16.72 1.00
C LYS A 308 6.09 17.37 2.27
N ALA A 309 6.94 18.39 2.12
CA ALA A 309 7.52 19.11 3.24
C ALA A 309 6.44 19.75 4.12
N TRP A 310 5.40 20.31 3.49
CA TRP A 310 4.26 20.85 4.18
C TRP A 310 3.43 19.77 4.86
N LEU A 311 3.12 18.64 4.21
CA LEU A 311 2.37 17.53 4.82
C LEU A 311 3.04 17.05 6.12
N MET A 312 4.36 16.86 6.11
CA MET A 312 5.11 16.46 7.30
C MET A 312 4.98 17.49 8.41
N ALA A 313 5.17 18.77 8.09
CA ALA A 313 5.10 19.85 9.06
C ALA A 313 3.67 20.06 9.59
N ALA A 314 2.67 20.00 8.72
CA ALA A 314 1.25 20.13 9.04
C ALA A 314 0.75 18.97 9.92
N SER A 315 1.26 17.76 9.70
CA SER A 315 0.96 16.60 10.56
C SER A 315 1.43 16.80 12.00
N THR A 316 2.35 17.72 12.24
CA THR A 316 2.82 18.10 13.59
C THR A 316 2.03 19.25 14.22
N ALA A 317 1.19 19.91 13.43
CA ALA A 317 0.43 21.08 13.81
C ALA A 317 -1.10 20.83 13.81
N ILE A 318 -1.54 19.61 13.48
CA ILE A 318 -2.95 19.27 13.39
C ILE A 318 -3.58 19.15 14.78
N PRO A 319 -4.79 19.71 15.01
CA PRO A 319 -5.52 19.52 16.27
C PRO A 319 -5.85 18.05 16.53
N SER A 320 -5.96 17.70 17.81
CA SER A 320 -6.34 16.34 18.21
C SER A 320 -7.67 15.90 17.57
N GLY A 321 -7.76 14.63 17.17
CA GLY A 321 -8.95 14.05 16.56
C GLY A 321 -9.20 14.45 15.10
N HIS A 322 -8.26 15.17 14.46
CA HIS A 322 -8.33 15.53 13.04
C HIS A 322 -7.23 14.82 12.25
N THR A 323 -7.46 14.61 10.95
CA THR A 323 -6.49 13.98 10.05
C THR A 323 -6.28 14.79 8.79
N ILE A 324 -5.04 14.80 8.28
CA ILE A 324 -4.71 15.34 6.94
C ILE A 324 -4.76 14.18 5.96
N SER A 325 -5.60 14.31 4.94
CA SER A 325 -5.64 13.44 3.78
C SER A 325 -4.93 14.13 2.62
N PRO A 326 -3.79 13.62 2.13
CA PRO A 326 -3.18 14.11 0.89
C PRO A 326 -3.89 13.55 -0.36
N ASP A 327 -3.63 14.16 -1.52
CA ASP A 327 -4.01 13.68 -2.86
C ASP A 327 -5.53 13.38 -2.97
N VAL A 328 -6.37 14.30 -2.48
CA VAL A 328 -7.83 14.16 -2.41
C VAL A 328 -8.46 14.47 -3.76
N GLY A 329 -8.72 13.42 -4.51
CA GLY A 329 -9.43 13.53 -5.79
C GLY A 329 -9.99 12.19 -6.24
N ARG A 330 -9.19 11.47 -7.01
CA ARG A 330 -9.59 10.19 -7.62
C ARG A 330 -9.98 9.11 -6.60
N ILE A 331 -9.36 9.12 -5.42
CA ILE A 331 -9.61 8.14 -4.35
C ILE A 331 -10.98 8.37 -3.67
N PHE A 332 -11.48 9.61 -3.68
CA PHE A 332 -12.73 10.02 -3.01
C PHE A 332 -13.89 10.30 -3.98
N GLY A 333 -13.68 10.15 -5.29
CA GLY A 333 -14.73 10.31 -6.29
C GLY A 333 -15.15 11.76 -6.57
N SER A 334 -14.34 12.75 -6.16
CA SER A 334 -14.56 14.16 -6.49
C SER A 334 -14.08 14.49 -7.90
N SER A 335 -14.74 15.46 -8.56
CA SER A 335 -14.36 15.96 -9.89
C SER A 335 -13.16 16.91 -9.88
N GLY A 336 -12.71 17.34 -8.69
CA GLY A 336 -11.53 18.17 -8.49
C GLY A 336 -10.38 17.40 -7.83
N PHE A 337 -9.15 17.79 -8.15
CA PHE A 337 -7.94 17.35 -7.49
C PHE A 337 -7.56 18.40 -6.44
N LEU A 338 -7.51 17.97 -5.18
CA LEU A 338 -7.10 18.81 -4.05
C LEU A 338 -5.86 18.19 -3.43
N ASP A 339 -4.84 19.01 -3.15
CA ASP A 339 -3.59 18.49 -2.58
C ASP A 339 -3.79 17.96 -1.16
N PHE A 340 -4.57 18.66 -0.33
CA PHE A 340 -4.87 18.23 1.04
C PHE A 340 -6.27 18.59 1.51
N TYR A 341 -6.90 17.64 2.21
CA TYR A 341 -8.13 17.84 2.97
C TYR A 341 -7.88 17.55 4.44
N ILE A 342 -8.31 18.44 5.34
CA ILE A 342 -8.25 18.22 6.78
C ILE A 342 -9.65 17.82 7.30
N ASN A 343 -9.78 16.54 7.67
CA ASN A 343 -11.04 15.91 8.06
C ASN A 343 -11.45 16.18 9.52
N GLY A 344 -12.74 16.00 9.83
CA GLY A 344 -13.35 16.13 11.16
C GLY A 344 -14.45 17.20 11.15
N GLY A 345 -14.32 18.21 12.01
CA GLY A 345 -15.20 19.39 12.07
C GLY A 345 -14.70 20.60 11.27
N LEU A 346 -13.43 20.61 10.87
CA LEU A 346 -12.75 21.78 10.31
C LEU A 346 -13.05 21.99 8.80
N LYS A 347 -13.14 20.90 8.03
CA LYS A 347 -13.45 20.89 6.59
C LYS A 347 -12.59 21.87 5.79
N TRP A 348 -11.28 21.85 6.06
CA TRP A 348 -10.34 22.72 5.36
C TRP A 348 -9.79 22.01 4.12
N GLU A 349 -9.70 22.79 3.05
CA GLU A 349 -9.15 22.36 1.76
C GLU A 349 -7.92 23.21 1.49
N VAL A 350 -6.80 22.56 1.17
CA VAL A 350 -5.51 23.22 0.90
C VAL A 350 -4.98 22.75 -0.43
N GLU A 351 -4.63 23.71 -1.28
CA GLU A 351 -3.94 23.50 -2.55
C GLU A 351 -2.64 24.31 -2.53
N LEU A 352 -1.53 23.67 -2.86
CA LEU A 352 -0.20 24.26 -2.89
C LEU A 352 0.26 24.33 -4.33
N MET A 353 0.50 25.55 -4.82
CA MET A 353 0.95 25.79 -6.19
C MET A 353 2.36 26.37 -6.20
N GLN A 354 3.19 25.91 -7.14
CA GLN A 354 4.48 26.53 -7.42
C GLN A 354 4.37 27.66 -8.47
N GLU A 355 5.02 28.81 -8.22
CA GLU A 355 5.13 29.98 -9.13
C GLU A 355 3.80 30.61 -9.61
N GLY A 356 2.65 30.24 -9.05
CA GLY A 356 1.35 30.79 -9.44
C GLY A 356 0.97 30.51 -10.91
N ARG A 357 1.61 29.53 -11.55
CA ARG A 357 1.23 29.10 -12.91
C ARG A 357 -0.18 28.52 -12.85
N ARG A 358 -1.03 28.88 -13.82
CA ARG A 358 -2.45 28.44 -13.91
C ARG A 358 -3.29 28.77 -12.67
N MET A 359 -2.91 29.74 -11.84
CA MET A 359 -3.65 30.17 -10.65
C MET A 359 -5.15 30.42 -10.90
N GLY A 360 -5.52 30.84 -12.12
CA GLY A 360 -6.93 30.97 -12.51
C GLY A 360 -7.71 29.64 -12.48
N ASP A 361 -7.12 28.55 -12.97
CA ASP A 361 -7.77 27.23 -13.05
C ASP A 361 -7.96 26.63 -11.65
N HIS A 362 -6.99 26.85 -10.75
CA HIS A 362 -7.00 26.34 -9.37
C HIS A 362 -7.91 27.17 -8.45
N VAL A 363 -7.88 28.50 -8.56
CA VAL A 363 -8.83 29.38 -7.83
C VAL A 363 -10.28 29.12 -8.27
N ASP A 364 -10.50 28.72 -9.53
CA ASP A 364 -11.82 28.33 -10.04
C ASP A 364 -12.33 27.03 -9.39
N CYS A 365 -11.47 26.12 -8.94
CA CYS A 365 -11.87 24.92 -8.19
C CYS A 365 -12.53 25.26 -6.83
N PHE A 366 -12.16 26.40 -6.23
CA PHE A 366 -12.71 26.88 -4.96
C PHE A 366 -13.89 27.86 -5.11
N ARG A 367 -14.24 28.22 -6.35
CA ARG A 367 -15.33 29.17 -6.64
C ARG A 367 -16.52 28.43 -7.24
N SER A 368 -17.69 28.55 -6.61
CA SER A 368 -18.95 28.31 -7.33
C SER A 368 -19.10 29.40 -8.41
N THR A 369 -18.67 29.09 -9.63
CA THR A 369 -18.83 29.88 -10.86
C THR A 369 -18.11 31.25 -10.91
N GLY A 370 -16.95 31.32 -11.58
CA GLY A 370 -16.45 32.57 -12.19
C GLY A 370 -14.93 32.75 -12.27
N ARG A 371 -14.40 32.76 -13.51
CA ARG A 371 -12.99 32.96 -13.85
C ARG A 371 -12.37 34.24 -13.23
N PRO A 372 -11.14 34.22 -12.69
CA PRO A 372 -10.50 35.40 -12.14
C PRO A 372 -9.67 36.17 -13.20
N ASN A 373 -9.65 37.50 -13.08
CA ASN A 373 -8.77 38.41 -13.81
C ASN A 373 -7.39 38.51 -13.11
N SER A 374 -6.32 38.36 -13.86
CA SER A 374 -4.95 38.08 -13.41
C SER A 374 -4.12 39.25 -12.85
N LYS A 375 -4.70 40.24 -12.15
CA LYS A 375 -3.91 41.37 -11.59
C LYS A 375 -4.32 41.88 -10.20
N LYS A 376 -5.09 41.13 -9.41
CA LYS A 376 -5.37 41.44 -8.01
C LYS A 376 -5.17 40.19 -7.14
N LEU A 377 -4.51 40.34 -5.99
CA LEU A 377 -4.40 39.28 -4.99
C LEU A 377 -5.81 38.87 -4.58
N ASP A 378 -6.10 37.57 -4.65
CA ASP A 378 -7.39 37.03 -4.25
C ASP A 378 -7.50 37.03 -2.71
N PRO A 379 -8.64 37.47 -2.13
CA PRO A 379 -8.83 37.50 -0.67
C PRO A 379 -8.74 36.13 0.02
N ASN A 380 -8.90 35.05 -0.73
CA ASN A 380 -8.85 33.67 -0.25
C ASN A 380 -7.52 32.97 -0.54
N VAL A 381 -6.57 33.63 -1.21
CA VAL A 381 -5.26 33.06 -1.55
C VAL A 381 -4.18 33.61 -0.63
N TRP A 382 -3.33 32.70 -0.17
CA TRP A 382 -2.14 32.98 0.61
C TRP A 382 -0.92 32.81 -0.28
N TYR A 383 -0.11 33.85 -0.39
CA TYR A 383 1.13 33.79 -1.14
C TYR A 383 2.27 33.56 -0.16
N ALA A 384 3.06 32.52 -0.39
CA ALA A 384 4.19 32.18 0.46
C ALA A 384 5.48 32.28 -0.36
N LEU A 385 6.30 33.28 -0.07
CA LEU A 385 7.58 33.54 -0.71
C LEU A 385 8.70 32.99 0.17
N TYR A 386 9.44 32.00 -0.28
CA TYR A 386 10.55 31.43 0.48
C TYR A 386 11.87 32.14 0.17
N ALA A 387 12.76 32.21 1.17
CA ALA A 387 14.15 32.57 0.94
C ALA A 387 14.93 31.42 0.28
N ASP A 388 15.96 31.73 -0.50
CA ASP A 388 16.78 30.74 -1.21
C ASP A 388 17.47 29.74 -0.26
N ASP A 389 17.71 30.16 0.99
CA ASP A 389 18.27 29.32 2.06
C ASP A 389 17.19 28.54 2.82
N TYR A 390 15.94 28.58 2.37
CA TYR A 390 14.78 27.94 2.99
C TYR A 390 14.61 28.21 4.49
N SER A 391 15.26 29.24 5.04
CA SER A 391 15.23 29.53 6.48
C SER A 391 13.99 30.33 6.89
N THR A 392 13.41 31.04 5.92
CA THR A 392 12.27 31.93 6.13
C THR A 392 11.28 31.86 4.98
N MET A 393 10.04 32.22 5.28
CA MET A 393 8.95 32.33 4.33
C MET A 393 8.12 33.59 4.64
N THR A 394 7.95 34.47 3.66
CA THR A 394 7.11 35.65 3.76
C THR A 394 5.72 35.33 3.24
N ILE A 395 4.72 35.51 4.09
CA ILE A 395 3.32 35.30 3.79
C ILE A 395 2.68 36.64 3.44
N ILE A 396 2.06 36.70 2.26
CA ILE A 396 1.35 37.87 1.75
C ILE A 396 -0.11 37.50 1.55
N ARG A 397 -1.01 38.35 2.04
CA ARG A 397 -2.46 38.19 1.89
C ARG A 397 -3.12 39.53 1.59
N HIS A 398 -4.18 39.49 0.79
CA HIS A 398 -4.95 40.69 0.45
C HIS A 398 -5.47 41.41 1.72
N GLY A 399 -5.11 42.68 1.88
CA GLY A 399 -5.59 43.53 2.98
C GLY A 399 -4.97 43.22 4.35
N LYS A 400 -3.84 42.50 4.38
CA LYS A 400 -3.06 42.21 5.57
C LYS A 400 -1.60 42.62 5.34
N ASP A 401 -0.91 42.98 6.42
CA ASP A 401 0.52 43.23 6.38
C ASP A 401 1.29 41.94 6.06
N GLU A 402 2.45 42.09 5.43
CA GLU A 402 3.35 40.98 5.16
C GLU A 402 3.81 40.34 6.47
N MET A 403 3.82 39.01 6.50
CA MET A 403 4.21 38.25 7.68
C MET A 403 5.44 37.39 7.38
N LEU A 404 6.56 37.71 8.01
CA LEU A 404 7.77 36.90 7.93
C LEU A 404 7.71 35.74 8.94
N LEU A 405 7.81 34.51 8.44
CA LEU A 405 7.89 33.30 9.25
C LEU A 405 9.30 32.72 9.17
N THR A 406 9.90 32.41 10.32
CA THR A 406 11.13 31.61 10.39
C THR A 406 10.76 30.13 10.46
N LEU A 407 11.33 29.32 9.58
CA LEU A 407 11.15 27.87 9.60
C LEU A 407 12.03 27.29 10.72
N ARG A 408 11.42 26.60 11.67
CA ARG A 408 12.05 26.07 12.88
C ARG A 408 11.90 24.56 13.01
N GLY A 409 11.53 23.85 11.94
CA GLY A 409 11.38 22.40 11.96
C GLY A 409 12.63 21.63 12.37
N ASP A 410 13.81 22.23 12.20
CA ASP A 410 15.11 21.65 12.58
C ASP A 410 15.47 21.91 14.06
N ASP A 411 14.70 22.73 14.77
CA ASP A 411 14.93 23.03 16.18
C ASP A 411 14.62 21.79 17.04
N PRO A 412 15.63 21.18 17.69
CA PRO A 412 15.42 19.99 18.51
C PRO A 412 14.53 20.25 19.74
N GLN A 413 14.29 21.51 20.12
CA GLN A 413 13.35 21.86 21.18
C GLN A 413 11.89 21.73 20.74
N LEU A 414 11.61 21.90 19.44
CA LEU A 414 10.29 21.71 18.86
C LEU A 414 10.04 20.23 18.48
N PHE A 415 11.11 19.50 18.13
CA PHE A 415 11.04 18.10 17.70
C PHE A 415 12.15 17.26 18.35
N PRO A 416 11.99 16.78 19.60
CA PRO A 416 13.00 15.96 20.23
C PRO A 416 13.23 14.67 19.43
N LYS A 417 14.49 14.42 19.05
CA LYS A 417 14.94 13.31 18.17
C LYS A 417 14.63 11.89 18.67
N ASN A 418 14.12 11.76 19.90
CA ASN A 418 13.79 10.49 20.54
C ASN A 418 12.33 10.49 20.96
N ARG A 419 11.45 9.99 20.09
CA ARG A 419 10.19 9.34 20.45
C ARG A 419 9.78 8.40 19.32
#